data_AF-A0A916C575-F1
#
_entry.id   AF-A0A916C575-F1
#
_cell.length_a   1.000
_cell.length_b   1.000
_cell.length_c   1.000
_cell.angle_alpha   90.00
_cell.angle_beta   90.00
_cell.angle_gamma   90.00
#
_symmetry.space_group_name_H-M   'P 1'
#
loop_
_entity.id
_entity.type
_entity.pdbx_description
1 polymer ?
#
loop_
_entity_poly.entity_id
_entity_poly.type
_entity_poly.pdbx_seq_one_letter_code
_entity_poly.pdbx_strand_id
1 'polypeptide(L)' 'MGTYSLDELMQRWYTEDLTTEQVIGQILQVLQELRKRVDELESRSRPQGVITPRRKS' A
#
# COMPACT_ATOMS: atom_id res chain seq x y z
N MET A 1 -17.29 0.12 -0.26
CA MET A 1 -17.32 1.37 -1.05
C MET A 1 -16.21 1.24 -2.06
N GLY A 2 -16.52 1.20 -3.36
CA GLY A 2 -15.52 0.95 -4.40
C GLY A 2 -14.38 1.96 -4.28
N THR A 3 -13.14 1.48 -4.27
CA THR A 3 -11.96 2.33 -4.33
C THR A 3 -11.97 3.03 -5.68
N TYR A 4 -12.37 4.29 -5.70
CA TYR A 4 -12.17 5.15 -6.86
C TYR A 4 -10.68 5.13 -7.23
N SER A 5 -10.37 5.18 -8.53
CA SER A 5 -8.99 5.39 -8.94
C SER A 5 -8.50 6.73 -8.38
N LEU A 6 -7.18 6.88 -8.19
CA LEU A 6 -6.63 8.15 -7.69
C LEU A 6 -7.07 9.34 -8.57
N ASP A 7 -7.13 9.14 -9.89
CA ASP A 7 -7.60 10.16 -10.83
C ASP A 7 -9.07 10.54 -10.61
N GLU A 8 -9.96 9.56 -10.42
CA GLU A 8 -11.38 9.82 -10.14
C GLU A 8 -11.56 10.54 -8.79
N LEU A 9 -10.72 10.20 -7.82
CA LEU A 9 -10.70 10.78 -6.48
C LEU A 9 -10.27 12.25 -6.51
N MET A 10 -9.22 12.55 -7.28
CA MET A 10 -8.75 13.92 -7.53
C MET A 10 -9.78 14.74 -8.29
N GLN A 11 -10.45 14.14 -9.28
CA GLN A 11 -11.48 14.82 -10.05
C GLN A 11 -12.70 15.16 -9.20
N ARG A 12 -13.16 14.25 -8.35
CA ARG A 12 -14.27 14.48 -7.41
C ARG A 12 -13.91 15.48 -6.29
N TRP A 13 -12.65 15.54 -5.88
CA TRP A 13 -12.20 16.59 -4.97
C TRP A 13 -12.25 17.97 -5.64
N TYR A 14 -11.81 18.05 -6.89
CA TYR A 14 -11.84 19.29 -7.66
C TYR A 14 -13.26 19.80 -7.90
N THR A 15 -14.24 18.90 -8.07
CA THR A 15 -15.66 19.26 -8.21
C THR A 15 -16.37 19.48 -6.87
N GLU A 16 -15.64 19.48 -5.75
CA GLU A 16 -16.17 19.60 -4.38
C GLU A 16 -17.18 18.50 -3.98
N ASP A 17 -17.25 17.40 -4.74
CA ASP A 17 -18.09 16.24 -4.43
C ASP A 17 -17.56 15.42 -3.24
N LEU A 18 -16.28 15.60 -2.89
CA LEU A 18 -15.64 14.99 -1.74
C LEU A 18 -14.96 16.05 -0.88
N THR A 19 -15.09 15.92 0.45
CA THR A 19 -14.34 16.75 1.37
C THR A 19 -12.87 16.36 1.39
N THR A 20 -12.02 17.30 1.79
CA THR A 20 -10.59 17.06 1.97
C THR A 20 -10.31 15.86 2.88
N GLU A 21 -11.07 15.69 3.97
CA GLU A 21 -10.94 14.55 4.89
C GLU A 21 -11.31 13.22 4.22
N GLN A 22 -12.36 13.20 3.41
CA GLN A 22 -12.75 12.00 2.66
C GLN A 22 -11.68 11.60 1.65
N VAL A 23 -11.10 12.59 0.96
CA VAL A 23 -10.03 12.39 -0.03
C VAL A 23 -8.78 11.84 0.64
N ILE A 24 -8.31 12.49 1.71
CA ILE A 24 -7.16 12.04 2.50
C ILE A 24 -7.40 10.64 3.06
N GLY A 25 -8.59 10.37 3.60
CA GLY A 25 -8.95 9.06 4.15
C GLY A 25 -8.83 7.94 3.12
N GLN A 26 -9.35 8.15 1.91
CA GLN A 26 -9.26 7.16 0.83
C GLN A 26 -7.83 6.99 0.31
N ILE A 27 -7.04 8.08 0.17
CA ILE A 27 -5.62 8.00 -0.21
C ILE A 27 -4.84 7.16 0.79
N LEU A 28 -5.04 7.39 2.10
CA LEU A 28 -4.37 6.63 3.15
C LEU A 28 -4.72 5.14 3.10
N GLN A 29 -5.96 4.79 2.75
CA GLN A 29 -6.37 3.39 2.58
C GLN A 29 -5.65 2.74 1.39
N VAL A 30 -5.60 3.43 0.24
CA VAL A 30 -4.87 2.94 -0.95
C VAL A 30 -3.39 2.74 -0.64
N LEU A 31 -2.76 3.68 0.07
CA LEU A 31 -1.36 3.57 0.47
C LEU A 31 -1.10 2.37 1.40
N GLN A 32 -1.99 2.11 2.36
CA GLN A 32 -1.87 0.94 3.24
C GLN A 32 -1.98 -0.38 2.45
N GLU A 33 -2.90 -0.44 1.48
CA GLU A 33 -3.05 -1.62 0.65
C GLU A 33 -1.83 -1.85 -0.26
N LEU A 34 -1.31 -0.78 -0.88
CA LEU A 34 -0.09 -0.85 -1.68
C LEU A 34 1.10 -1.27 -0.83
N ARG A 35 1.27 -0.69 0.36
CA ARG A 35 2.32 -1.09 1.31
C ARG A 35 2.25 -2.58 1.62
N LYS A 36 1.06 -3.11 1.92
CA LYS A 36 0.87 -4.54 2.20
C LYS A 36 1.25 -5.40 0.99
N ARG A 37 0.85 -5.02 -0.22
CA ARG A 37 1.21 -5.75 -1.44
C ARG A 37 2.71 -5.73 -1.70
N VAL A 38 3.38 -4.61 -1.46
CA VAL A 38 4.85 -4.51 -1.56
C VAL A 38 5.52 -5.40 -0.52
N ASP A 39 5.10 -5.34 0.74
CA ASP A 39 5.64 -6.20 1.83
C ASP A 39 5.50 -7.70 1.47
N GLU A 40 4.36 -8.10 0.89
CA GLU A 40 4.13 -9.48 0.43
C GLU A 40 5.05 -9.87 -0.75
N LEU A 41 5.25 -8.97 -1.71
CA LEU A 41 6.14 -9.20 -2.86
C LEU A 41 7.60 -9.29 -2.43
N GLU A 42 8.05 -8.41 -1.52
CA GLU A 42 9.39 -8.45 -0.95
C GLU A 42 9.61 -9.73 -0.13
N SER A 43 8.62 -10.14 0.65
CA SER A 43 8.67 -11.38 1.44
C SER A 43 8.80 -12.62 0.55
N ARG A 44 8.14 -12.63 -0.61
CA ARG A 44 8.25 -13.71 -1.61
C ARG A 44 9.58 -13.66 -2.38
N SER A 45 10.14 -12.47 -2.57
CA SER A 45 11.38 -12.26 -3.29
C SER A 45 12.62 -12.48 -2.42
N ARG A 46 12.46 -12.50 -1.09
CA ARG A 46 13.54 -12.88 -0.17
C ARG A 46 13.80 -14.38 -0.33
N PRO A 47 14.98 -14.80 -0.82
CA PRO A 47 15.27 -16.22 -0.96
C PRO A 47 15.22 -16.90 0.42
N GLN A 48 14.40 -17.94 0.54
CA GLN A 48 14.51 -18.92 1.63
C GLN A 48 15.87 -19.62 1.48
N GLY A 49 16.91 -19.10 2.13
CA GLY A 49 18.19 -19.77 2.08
C GLY A 49 19.38 -18.94 2.52
N VAL A 50 19.45 -18.59 3.80
CA VAL A 50 20.74 -18.63 4.51
C VAL A 50 20.48 -19.10 5.94
N ILE A 51 20.32 -20.41 6.13
CA ILE A 51 20.67 -21.01 7.42
C ILE A 51 22.19 -21.06 7.42
N THR A 52 22.87 -20.05 7.97
CA THR A 52 24.29 -20.17 8.26
C THR A 52 24.43 -21.10 9.47
N PRO A 53 25.00 -22.31 9.35
CA PRO A 53 25.28 -23.10 10.53
C PRO A 53 26.33 -22.36 11.35
N ARG A 54 25.94 -21.96 12.56
CA ARG A 54 26.80 -21.34 13.56
C ARG A 54 27.95 -22.32 13.86
N ARG A 55 29.11 -22.12 13.24
CA ARG A 55 30.34 -22.87 13.59
C ARG A 55 30.62 -22.57 15.06
N LYS A 56 30.51 -23.59 15.91
CA LYS A 56 31.02 -23.56 17.28
C LYS A 56 32.55 -23.38 17.17
N SER A 57 33.07 -22.39 17.88
CA SER A 57 34.48 -22.28 18.28
C SER A 57 34.51 -22.26 19.79
#